data_AF-A0A920RN76-F1
#
_entry.id   AF-A0A920RN76-F1
#
_cell.length_a   1.000
_cell.length_b   1.000
_cell.length_c   1.000
_cell.angle_alpha   90.00
_cell.angle_beta   90.00
_cell.angle_gamma   90.00
#
_symmetry.space_group_name_H-M   'P 1'
#
loop_
_entity.id
_entity.type
_entity.pdbx_description
1 polymer ?
#
loop_
_entity_poly.entity_id
_entity_poly.type
_entity_poly.pdbx_seq_one_letter_code
_entity_poly.pdbx_strand_id
1 'polypeptide(L)'
;MVYDDGSQIRCFAHVHEVVNSILGLMDEPGAAGSVFNIGSDQPVSIRQLAERVVAKMGGEIPIEHIAYSEAYGEDFEDIQRRVPEVDKLERAIGSKPKMTLDEILDDIIAWRRAGRSEEMRGRSPGAGLTGEVGVVGVDDSRLMELAADPPERLLPVLDRASAMAPLVVLMAVSPD
;
A
#
# COMPACT_ATOMS: atom_id res chain seq x y z
N MET A 1 -2.08 15.20 9.53
CA MET A 1 -2.23 14.88 10.95
C MET A 1 -1.51 13.59 11.27
N VAL A 2 -0.94 13.48 12.46
CA VAL A 2 -0.26 12.32 13.05
C VAL A 2 -0.88 12.08 14.43
N TYR A 3 -1.12 10.83 14.80
CA TYR A 3 -1.67 10.52 16.13
C TYR A 3 -0.58 10.51 17.20
N ASP A 4 -0.90 11.04 18.38
CA ASP A 4 0.00 11.28 19.51
C ASP A 4 1.32 11.94 19.08
N ASP A 5 2.46 11.27 19.24
CA ASP A 5 3.80 11.78 18.88
C ASP A 5 4.36 11.16 17.59
N GLY A 6 3.58 10.30 16.94
CA GLY A 6 3.97 9.56 15.74
C GLY A 6 5.03 8.48 15.96
N SER A 7 5.30 8.06 17.20
CA SER A 7 6.34 7.06 17.52
C SER A 7 5.97 5.62 17.16
N GLN A 8 4.70 5.35 16.85
CA GLN A 8 4.24 4.02 16.48
C GLN A 8 4.93 3.54 15.20
N ILE A 9 5.42 2.29 15.25
CA ILE A 9 6.23 1.67 14.20
C ILE A 9 5.36 0.79 13.32
N ARG A 10 5.52 0.96 12.01
CA ARG A 10 4.88 0.17 10.96
C ARG A 10 5.91 -0.23 9.90
N CYS A 11 5.55 -1.21 9.09
CA CYS A 11 6.24 -1.52 7.84
C CYS A 11 5.28 -1.32 6.67
N PHE A 12 5.81 -0.86 5.54
CA PHE A 12 5.03 -0.58 4.34
C PHE A 12 5.58 -1.42 3.18
N ALA A 13 4.69 -2.08 2.46
CA ALA A 13 5.04 -2.83 1.25
C ALA A 13 4.27 -2.26 0.05
N HIS A 14 4.92 -2.27 -1.10
CA HIS A 14 4.27 -1.86 -2.33
C HIS A 14 3.23 -2.91 -2.75
N VAL A 15 2.07 -2.47 -3.25
CA VAL A 15 1.00 -3.40 -3.67
C VAL A 15 1.48 -4.41 -4.71
N HIS A 16 2.36 -4.01 -5.64
CA HIS A 16 2.90 -4.93 -6.64
C HIS A 16 3.76 -6.04 -6.02
N GLU A 17 4.56 -5.73 -4.99
CA GLU A 17 5.37 -6.74 -4.32
C GLU A 17 4.51 -7.70 -3.48
N VAL A 18 3.43 -7.18 -2.89
CA VAL A 18 2.43 -8.01 -2.18
C VAL A 18 1.75 -8.97 -3.16
N VAL A 19 1.29 -8.48 -4.32
CA VAL A 19 0.67 -9.31 -5.36
C VAL A 19 1.65 -10.37 -5.86
N ASN A 20 2.90 -10.00 -6.15
CA ASN A 20 3.93 -10.96 -6.57
C ASN A 20 4.18 -12.04 -5.52
N SER A 21 4.16 -11.67 -4.23
CA SER A 21 4.31 -12.64 -3.14
C SER A 21 3.14 -13.62 -3.08
N ILE A 22 1.92 -13.14 -3.29
CA ILE A 22 0.71 -13.99 -3.34
C ILE A 22 0.79 -14.94 -4.53
N LEU A 23 1.14 -14.45 -5.72
CA LEU A 23 1.29 -15.28 -6.92
C LEU A 23 2.38 -16.35 -6.72
N GLY A 24 3.54 -15.98 -6.18
CA GLY A 24 4.60 -16.93 -5.85
C GLY A 24 4.17 -18.03 -4.88
N LEU A 25 3.36 -17.68 -3.86
CA LEU A 25 2.82 -18.67 -2.92
C LEU A 25 1.78 -19.58 -3.56
N MET A 26 1.07 -19.13 -4.58
CA MET A 26 0.11 -19.96 -5.31
C MET A 26 0.79 -21.00 -6.20
N ASP A 27 2.00 -20.69 -6.67
CA ASP A 27 2.82 -21.57 -7.50
C ASP A 27 3.74 -22.48 -6.68
N GLU A 28 3.75 -22.35 -5.35
CA GLU A 28 4.54 -23.16 -4.42
C GLU A 28 3.66 -24.25 -3.76
N PRO A 29 3.71 -25.52 -4.21
CA PRO A 29 2.87 -26.57 -3.66
C PRO A 29 3.07 -26.79 -2.15
N GLY A 30 4.29 -26.53 -1.64
CA GLY A 30 4.61 -26.62 -0.22
C GLY A 30 3.99 -25.52 0.65
N ALA A 31 3.42 -24.47 0.04
CA ALA A 31 2.73 -23.40 0.76
C ALA A 31 1.29 -23.77 1.16
N ALA A 32 0.70 -24.81 0.57
CA ALA A 32 -0.69 -25.19 0.84
C ALA A 32 -0.90 -25.52 2.33
N GLY A 33 -1.92 -24.90 2.94
CA GLY A 33 -2.25 -25.07 4.36
C GLY A 33 -1.34 -24.32 5.34
N SER A 34 -0.35 -23.57 4.85
CA SER A 34 0.49 -22.70 5.68
C SER A 34 -0.03 -21.28 5.77
N VAL A 35 0.22 -20.64 6.92
CA VAL A 35 0.04 -19.19 7.10
C VAL A 35 1.37 -18.49 6.81
N PHE A 36 1.33 -17.37 6.09
CA PHE A 36 2.48 -16.53 5.76
C PHE A 36 2.18 -15.07 6.09
N ASN A 37 3.14 -14.38 6.68
CA ASN A 37 3.13 -12.93 6.72
C ASN A 37 3.65 -12.43 5.37
N ILE A 38 2.93 -11.49 4.76
CA ILE A 38 3.36 -10.79 3.56
C ILE A 38 3.53 -9.32 3.92
N GLY A 39 4.69 -8.75 3.63
CA GLY A 39 4.99 -7.36 3.97
C GLY A 39 6.48 -7.08 3.93
N SER A 40 6.83 -5.82 4.21
CA SER A 40 8.20 -5.37 4.37
C SER A 40 8.67 -5.58 5.81
N ASP A 41 9.96 -5.84 6.00
CA ASP A 41 10.65 -5.87 7.29
C ASP A 41 11.45 -4.59 7.55
N GLN A 42 11.14 -3.50 6.83
CA GLN A 42 11.76 -2.18 6.98
C GLN A 42 10.88 -1.29 7.88
N PRO A 43 11.12 -1.25 9.21
CA PRO A 43 10.31 -0.46 10.12
C PRO A 43 10.54 1.04 9.96
N VAL A 44 9.45 1.79 10.08
CA VAL A 44 9.46 3.26 10.09
C VAL A 44 8.41 3.75 11.10
N SER A 45 8.69 4.87 11.76
CA SER A 45 7.67 5.54 12.59
C SER A 45 6.68 6.32 11.72
N ILE A 46 5.46 6.52 12.20
CA ILE A 46 4.47 7.36 11.50
C ILE A 46 4.95 8.81 11.36
N ARG A 47 5.71 9.31 12.35
CA ARG A 47 6.37 10.62 12.26
C ARG A 47 7.35 10.67 11.08
N GLN A 48 8.24 9.69 10.95
CA GLN A 48 9.18 9.61 9.82
C GLN A 48 8.47 9.45 8.48
N LEU A 49 7.37 8.70 8.42
CA LEU A 49 6.54 8.63 7.21
C LEU A 49 6.01 10.02 6.84
N ALA A 50 5.41 10.73 7.80
CA ALA A 50 4.87 12.07 7.57
C ALA A 50 5.96 13.05 7.11
N GLU A 51 7.13 13.06 7.76
CA GLU A 51 8.28 13.88 7.39
C GLU A 51 8.73 13.62 5.95
N ARG A 52 8.84 12.35 5.53
CA ARG A 52 9.20 11.99 4.15
C ARG A 52 8.16 12.42 3.13
N VAL A 53 6.87 12.25 3.45
CA VAL A 53 5.78 12.73 2.59
C VAL A 53 5.84 14.25 2.43
N VAL A 54 6.00 14.99 3.52
CA VAL A 54 6.13 16.47 3.49
C VAL A 54 7.33 16.88 2.64
N ALA A 55 8.49 16.24 2.84
CA ALA A 55 9.69 16.52 2.06
C ALA A 55 9.46 16.30 0.55
N LYS A 56 8.84 15.18 0.15
CA LYS A 56 8.54 14.87 -1.27
C LYS A 56 7.45 15.78 -1.87
N MET A 57 6.65 16.44 -1.04
CA MET A 57 5.60 17.38 -1.45
C MET A 57 6.05 18.85 -1.45
N GLY A 58 7.31 19.15 -1.13
CA GLY A 58 7.86 20.51 -1.18
C GLY A 58 8.14 21.15 0.18
N GLY A 59 8.00 20.42 1.29
CA GLY A 59 8.58 20.80 2.59
C GLY A 59 7.80 21.81 3.44
N GLU A 60 6.74 22.43 2.91
CA GLU A 60 6.04 23.54 3.58
C GLU A 60 4.73 23.14 4.29
N ILE A 61 4.47 21.84 4.43
CA ILE A 61 3.22 21.32 5.00
C ILE A 61 3.44 21.03 6.50
N PRO A 62 2.72 21.70 7.42
CA PRO A 62 2.85 21.43 8.85
C PRO A 62 2.33 20.04 9.22
N ILE A 63 3.03 19.37 10.14
CA ILE A 63 2.59 18.10 10.73
C ILE A 63 1.87 18.40 12.04
N GLU A 64 0.54 18.35 11.98
CA GLU A 64 -0.33 18.48 13.15
C GLU A 64 -0.43 17.15 13.91
N HIS A 65 -0.40 17.21 15.23
CA HIS A 65 -0.53 16.05 16.10
C HIS A 65 -1.89 16.08 16.81
N ILE A 66 -2.56 14.93 16.89
CA ILE A 66 -3.86 14.78 17.55
C ILE A 66 -3.80 13.59 18.50
N ALA A 67 -4.33 13.75 19.72
CA ALA A 67 -4.32 12.67 20.69
C ALA A 67 -5.21 11.50 20.22
N TYR A 68 -4.80 10.25 20.50
CA TYR A 68 -5.67 9.10 20.21
C TYR A 68 -7.02 9.20 20.94
N SER A 69 -7.03 9.69 22.19
CA SER A 69 -8.25 9.90 22.96
C SER A 69 -9.21 10.90 22.34
N GLU A 70 -8.68 11.93 21.68
CA GLU A 70 -9.47 12.93 20.96
C GLU A 70 -10.06 12.35 19.67
N ALA A 71 -9.32 11.49 18.98
CA ALA A 71 -9.73 10.93 17.69
C ALA A 71 -10.63 9.68 17.80
N TYR A 72 -10.42 8.85 18.82
CA TYR A 72 -11.04 7.53 18.94
C TYR A 72 -11.66 7.24 20.32
N GLY A 73 -11.54 8.15 21.29
CA GLY A 73 -12.06 7.99 22.66
C GLY A 73 -11.02 7.45 23.65
N GLU A 74 -11.29 7.59 24.95
CA GLU A 74 -10.34 7.27 26.03
C GLU A 74 -9.95 5.79 26.12
N ASP A 75 -10.80 4.88 25.64
CA ASP A 75 -10.59 3.42 25.71
C ASP A 75 -9.81 2.84 24.52
N PHE A 76 -9.30 3.69 23.60
CA PHE A 76 -8.57 3.22 22.43
C PHE A 76 -7.10 2.92 22.76
N GLU A 77 -6.68 1.69 22.46
CA GLU A 77 -5.27 1.26 22.55
C GLU A 77 -4.70 0.98 21.15
N ASP A 78 -3.56 1.59 20.82
CA ASP A 78 -2.81 1.26 19.61
C ASP A 78 -1.65 0.30 19.88
N ILE A 79 -1.44 -0.62 18.94
CA ILE A 79 -0.25 -1.47 18.93
C ILE A 79 0.93 -0.63 18.49
N GLN A 80 1.86 -0.38 19.42
CA GLN A 80 3.02 0.50 19.21
C GLN A 80 3.98 -0.01 18.13
N ARG A 81 4.11 -1.33 17.94
CA ARG A 81 5.05 -1.89 16.97
C ARG A 81 4.43 -3.03 16.19
N ARG A 82 4.37 -2.87 14.87
CA ARG A 82 3.93 -3.91 13.92
C ARG A 82 5.02 -4.13 12.89
N VAL A 83 5.81 -5.19 13.06
CA VAL A 83 6.88 -5.60 12.14
C VAL A 83 6.68 -7.09 11.84
N PRO A 84 6.36 -7.48 10.60
CA PRO A 84 6.16 -8.88 10.26
C PRO A 84 7.49 -9.64 10.25
N GLU A 85 7.45 -10.89 10.68
CA GLU A 85 8.51 -11.87 10.40
C GLU A 85 8.22 -12.50 9.03
N VAL A 86 9.18 -12.42 8.11
CA VAL A 86 9.00 -12.73 6.69
C VAL A 86 10.01 -13.74 6.15
N ASP A 87 10.84 -14.35 7.00
CA ASP A 87 11.80 -15.38 6.61
C ASP A 87 11.07 -16.65 6.15
N LYS A 88 9.87 -16.92 6.67
CA LYS A 88 9.04 -18.01 6.15
C LYS A 88 8.62 -17.76 4.70
N LEU A 89 8.21 -16.54 4.37
CA LEU A 89 7.85 -16.15 3.00
C LEU A 89 9.08 -16.24 2.09
N GLU A 90 10.17 -15.61 2.50
CA GLU A 90 11.41 -15.57 1.73
C GLU A 90 11.98 -16.97 1.46
N ARG A 91 11.91 -17.88 2.43
CA ARG A 91 12.31 -19.28 2.23
C ARG A 91 11.38 -20.04 1.28
N ALA A 92 10.09 -19.76 1.30
CA ALA A 92 9.11 -20.50 0.48
C ALA A 92 9.17 -20.07 -0.99
N ILE A 93 9.26 -18.77 -1.27
CA ILE A 93 9.16 -18.25 -2.65
C ILE A 93 10.45 -17.58 -3.15
N GLY A 94 11.53 -17.65 -2.37
CA GLY A 94 12.85 -17.08 -2.71
C GLY A 94 12.91 -15.55 -2.68
N SER A 95 11.85 -14.86 -2.26
CA SER A 95 11.77 -13.40 -2.23
C SER A 95 10.76 -12.89 -1.21
N LYS A 96 10.86 -11.59 -0.91
CA LYS A 96 9.91 -10.83 -0.10
C LYS A 96 9.85 -9.38 -0.62
N PRO A 97 8.83 -8.59 -0.24
CA PRO A 97 8.80 -7.17 -0.52
C PRO A 97 10.07 -6.46 -0.03
N LYS A 98 10.70 -5.68 -0.91
CA LYS A 98 12.01 -5.05 -0.70
C LYS A 98 12.07 -3.58 -1.10
N MET A 99 11.04 -3.05 -1.79
CA MET A 99 11.00 -1.62 -2.11
C MET A 99 11.10 -0.79 -0.84
N THR A 100 11.97 0.22 -0.89
CA THR A 100 12.11 1.19 0.19
C THR A 100 10.88 2.07 0.29
N LEU A 101 10.64 2.65 1.47
CA LEU A 101 9.55 3.60 1.64
C LEU A 101 9.67 4.78 0.65
N ASP A 102 10.88 5.22 0.32
CA ASP A 102 11.05 6.36 -0.58
C ASP A 102 10.66 6.02 -2.02
N GLU A 103 10.98 4.82 -2.51
CA GLU A 103 10.54 4.32 -3.82
C GLU A 103 9.02 4.16 -3.87
N ILE A 104 8.43 3.59 -2.82
CA ILE A 104 6.97 3.44 -2.67
C ILE A 104 6.28 4.81 -2.73
N LEU A 105 6.80 5.80 -2.00
CA LEU A 105 6.24 7.15 -1.99
C LEU A 105 6.38 7.84 -3.34
N ASP A 106 7.51 7.66 -4.05
CA ASP A 106 7.70 8.24 -5.38
C ASP A 106 6.70 7.67 -6.39
N ASP A 107 6.46 6.35 -6.34
CA ASP A 107 5.45 5.69 -7.19
C ASP A 107 4.03 6.22 -6.90
N ILE A 108 3.64 6.28 -5.62
CA ILE A 108 2.34 6.82 -5.20
C ILE A 108 2.15 8.27 -5.65
N ILE A 109 3.18 9.11 -5.51
CA ILE A 109 3.13 10.52 -5.91
C ILE A 109 3.01 10.63 -7.43
N ALA A 110 3.74 9.82 -8.18
CA ALA A 110 3.64 9.78 -9.64
C ALA A 110 2.23 9.37 -10.09
N TRP A 111 1.70 8.27 -9.53
CA TRP A 111 0.34 7.80 -9.79
C TRP A 111 -0.71 8.87 -9.48
N ARG A 112 -0.62 9.54 -8.32
CA ARG A 112 -1.52 10.65 -7.96
C ARG A 112 -1.43 11.85 -8.90
N ARG A 113 -0.26 12.16 -9.44
CA ARG A 113 -0.06 13.27 -10.40
C ARG A 113 -0.61 12.93 -11.79
N ALA A 114 -0.48 11.68 -12.22
CA ALA A 114 -1.04 11.20 -13.48
C ALA A 114 -2.58 11.30 -13.48
N GLY A 115 -3.24 10.79 -12.44
CA GLY A 115 -4.71 10.84 -12.34
C GLY A 115 -5.30 12.26 -12.36
N ARG A 116 -4.63 13.23 -11.71
CA ARG A 116 -5.03 14.66 -11.76
C ARG A 116 -4.89 15.27 -13.15
N SER A 117 -3.92 14.82 -13.95
CA SER A 117 -3.69 15.35 -15.29
C SER A 117 -4.76 14.91 -16.28
N GLU A 118 -5.36 13.74 -16.04
CA GLU A 118 -6.41 13.15 -16.86
C GLU A 118 -7.80 13.68 -16.47
N GLU A 119 -8.06 13.83 -15.18
CA GLU A 119 -9.26 14.49 -14.64
C GLU A 119 -9.36 15.97 -15.10
N MET A 120 -8.21 16.64 -15.25
CA MET A 120 -8.13 18.00 -15.81
C MET A 120 -8.34 18.03 -17.34
N ARG A 121 -7.95 16.97 -18.07
CA ARG A 121 -8.16 16.86 -19.54
C ARG A 121 -9.59 16.44 -19.90
N GLY A 122 -10.28 15.72 -19.01
CA GLY A 122 -11.70 15.34 -19.19
C GLY A 122 -12.70 16.49 -18.96
N ARG A 123 -12.29 17.59 -18.33
CA ARG A 123 -13.10 18.81 -18.20
C ARG A 123 -12.98 19.67 -19.47
N SER A 124 -13.78 19.36 -20.48
CA SER A 124 -14.12 20.37 -21.48
C SER A 124 -14.88 21.52 -20.78
N PRO A 125 -14.56 22.81 -21.05
CA PRO A 125 -15.31 23.92 -20.50
C PRO A 125 -16.68 24.00 -21.20
N GLY A 126 -17.67 23.31 -20.63
CA GLY A 126 -19.07 23.40 -21.05
C GLY A 126 -19.67 22.09 -21.55
N ALA A 127 -20.04 21.19 -20.64
CA ALA A 127 -21.16 20.27 -20.84
C ALA A 127 -21.67 19.82 -19.46
N GLY A 128 -22.99 19.83 -19.31
CA GLY A 128 -23.69 19.61 -18.05
C GLY A 128 -23.42 18.25 -17.41
N LEU A 129 -23.60 18.22 -16.09
CA LEU A 129 -23.46 17.08 -15.21
C LEU A 129 -24.41 15.93 -15.61
N THR A 130 -23.87 14.91 -16.26
CA THR A 130 -24.37 13.53 -16.16
C THR A 130 -23.16 12.65 -15.90
N GLY A 131 -23.07 12.12 -14.67
CA GLY A 131 -21.90 11.40 -14.19
C GLY A 131 -21.78 10.02 -14.79
N GLU A 132 -20.63 9.76 -15.40
CA GLU A 132 -19.99 8.45 -15.39
C GLU A 132 -18.61 8.64 -14.77
N VAL A 133 -18.38 7.98 -13.63
CA VAL A 133 -17.07 7.93 -12.99
C VAL A 133 -16.25 6.91 -13.76
N GLY A 134 -15.34 7.39 -14.62
CA GLY A 134 -14.40 6.53 -15.31
C GLY A 134 -13.39 5.92 -14.33
N VAL A 135 -13.24 4.60 -14.35
CA VAL A 135 -12.13 3.89 -13.70
C VAL A 135 -10.88 4.16 -14.53
N VAL A 136 -9.89 4.85 -13.95
CA VAL A 136 -8.61 5.11 -14.60
C VAL A 136 -7.61 4.06 -14.12
N GLY A 137 -7.18 3.20 -15.05
CA GLY A 137 -6.22 2.14 -14.82
C GLY A 137 -4.81 2.66 -14.57
N VAL A 138 -4.05 1.89 -13.78
CA VAL A 138 -2.58 1.94 -13.75
C VAL A 138 -2.07 1.74 -15.19
N ASP A 139 -0.84 2.18 -15.52
CA ASP A 139 -0.14 1.57 -16.66
C ASP A 139 0.09 0.09 -16.32
N ASP A 140 -0.94 -0.68 -16.59
CA ASP A 140 -1.13 -2.08 -16.25
C ASP A 140 -0.25 -2.96 -17.14
N SER A 141 0.59 -2.41 -18.02
CA SER A 141 1.42 -3.20 -18.92
C SER A 141 2.33 -4.20 -18.17
N ARG A 142 2.82 -3.86 -16.98
CA ARG A 142 3.58 -4.79 -16.11
C ARG A 142 2.71 -5.70 -15.25
N LEU A 143 1.55 -5.24 -14.79
CA LEU A 143 0.59 -6.06 -14.05
C LEU A 143 -0.07 -7.11 -14.96
N MET A 144 -0.36 -6.74 -16.21
CA MET A 144 -0.85 -7.58 -17.29
C MET A 144 0.23 -8.52 -17.85
N GLU A 145 1.50 -8.12 -17.82
CA GLU A 145 2.63 -9.03 -18.13
C GLU A 145 2.79 -10.09 -17.02
N LEU A 146 2.58 -9.72 -15.75
CA LEU A 146 2.51 -10.64 -14.60
C LEU A 146 1.21 -11.46 -14.55
N ALA A 147 0.12 -10.91 -15.10
CA ALA A 147 -1.21 -11.51 -15.19
C ALA A 147 -1.48 -12.03 -16.62
N ALA A 148 -0.46 -12.47 -17.35
CA ALA A 148 -0.62 -12.93 -18.73
C ALA A 148 -1.45 -14.23 -18.83
N ASP A 149 -1.61 -14.98 -17.73
CA ASP A 149 -2.58 -16.08 -17.59
C ASP A 149 -2.91 -16.32 -16.08
N PRO A 150 -3.69 -15.43 -15.43
CA PRO A 150 -4.01 -15.58 -14.03
C PRO A 150 -5.18 -16.59 -13.93
N PRO A 151 -5.08 -17.62 -13.07
CA PRO A 151 -6.22 -18.51 -12.78
C PRO A 151 -7.51 -17.69 -12.59
N GLU A 152 -8.64 -18.04 -13.23
CA GLU A 152 -9.89 -17.24 -13.23
C GLU A 152 -10.32 -16.76 -11.82
N ARG A 153 -9.98 -17.53 -10.78
CA ARG A 153 -10.15 -17.20 -9.35
C ARG A 153 -9.44 -15.93 -8.86
N LEU A 154 -8.47 -15.39 -9.60
CA LEU A 154 -7.65 -14.23 -9.22
C LEU A 154 -8.17 -12.91 -9.78
N LEU A 155 -8.98 -12.94 -10.83
CA LEU A 155 -9.51 -11.73 -11.47
C LEU A 155 -10.19 -10.78 -10.45
N PRO A 156 -11.00 -11.24 -9.47
CA PRO A 156 -11.62 -10.34 -8.50
C PRO A 156 -10.65 -9.73 -7.48
N VAL A 157 -9.48 -10.34 -7.25
CA VAL A 157 -8.46 -9.85 -6.31
C VAL A 157 -7.58 -8.83 -7.00
N LEU A 158 -7.18 -9.11 -8.24
CA LEU A 158 -6.38 -8.19 -9.06
C LEU A 158 -7.17 -6.93 -9.42
N ASP A 159 -8.46 -7.07 -9.76
CA ASP A 159 -9.36 -5.94 -10.06
C ASP A 159 -9.62 -5.04 -8.84
N ARG A 160 -9.55 -5.60 -7.62
CA ARG A 160 -9.60 -4.80 -6.38
C ARG A 160 -8.26 -4.19 -6.02
N ALA A 161 -7.15 -4.89 -6.28
CA ALA A 161 -5.81 -4.38 -6.00
C ALA A 161 -5.44 -3.22 -6.94
N SER A 162 -5.85 -3.26 -8.21
CA SER A 162 -5.68 -2.17 -9.18
C SER A 162 -6.48 -0.91 -8.80
N ALA A 163 -7.59 -1.07 -8.06
CA ALA A 163 -8.41 0.03 -7.55
C ALA A 163 -7.91 0.64 -6.23
N MET A 164 -6.92 0.03 -5.56
CA MET A 164 -6.36 0.54 -4.31
C MET A 164 -5.17 1.46 -4.56
N ALA A 165 -5.01 2.51 -3.74
CA ALA A 165 -3.80 3.31 -3.74
C ALA A 165 -2.56 2.39 -3.52
N PRO A 166 -1.38 2.67 -4.08
CA PRO A 166 -0.26 1.71 -4.16
C PRO A 166 0.36 1.25 -2.82
N LEU A 167 -0.21 1.69 -1.70
CA LEU A 167 0.26 1.41 -0.35
C LEU A 167 -0.66 0.40 0.35
N VAL A 168 -0.11 -0.76 0.70
CA VAL A 168 -0.78 -1.71 1.59
C VAL A 168 -0.09 -1.69 2.95
N VAL A 169 -0.87 -1.42 4.01
CA VAL A 169 -0.45 -1.67 5.39
C VAL A 169 -0.94 -3.07 5.76
N LEU A 170 -0.07 -4.07 5.66
CA LEU A 170 -0.39 -5.41 6.15
C LEU A 170 -0.23 -5.43 7.67
N MET A 171 -1.33 -5.66 8.37
CA MET A 171 -1.32 -5.89 9.81
C MET A 171 -0.69 -7.26 10.06
N ALA A 172 0.53 -7.28 10.60
CA ALA A 172 1.10 -8.50 11.16
C ALA A 172 0.17 -9.00 12.27
N VAL A 173 -0.31 -10.23 12.13
CA VAL A 173 -0.89 -10.98 13.25
C VAL A 173 0.31 -11.61 13.94
N SER A 174 0.61 -11.17 15.16
CA SER A 174 1.62 -11.85 15.96
C SER A 174 1.11 -13.26 16.25
N PRO A 175 1.91 -14.32 16.09
CA PRO A 175 1.58 -15.58 16.74
C PRO A 175 1.67 -15.35 18.26
N ASP A 176 0.74 -16.00 18.98
CA ASP A 176 0.60 -15.95 20.44
C ASP A 176 1.91 -16.21 21.20
#